data_AF-A0A859EPS8-F1
#
_entry.id   AF-A0A859EPS8-F1
#
_cell.length_a   1.000
_cell.length_b   1.000
_cell.length_c   1.000
_cell.angle_alpha   90.00
_cell.angle_beta   90.00
_cell.angle_gamma   90.00
#
_symmetry.space_group_name_H-M   'P 1'
#
loop_
_entity.id
_entity.type
_entity.pdbx_description
1 polymer ?
#
loop_
_entity_poly.entity_id
_entity_poly.type
_entity_poly.pdbx_seq_one_letter_code
_entity_poly.pdbx_strand_id
1 'polypeptide(L)'
;MMNPRKKRKLMFTLICLGTVLFIAMLVTVFLNRQARKKAREAEISQTSSTDGSSESYSSQSYREPTPNEKNYQHARATLERPESVVTEEKKNKVAEALKIAVEDIKKHPDTANISGNMDNRLASTSSPMVLTFAMAINLAGYNIDESKTEVFKSYSDDVLQFLCVMTKEGKENSYFVGNYNDYTGQLQIASYHGGNIRVRGD
;
A
#
# COMPACT_ATOMS: atom_id res chain seq x y z
N MET A 1 7.25 -54.82 -8.06
CA MET A 1 7.78 -53.86 -7.06
C MET A 1 9.06 -53.22 -7.56
N MET A 2 9.15 -51.88 -7.63
CA MET A 2 10.33 -51.19 -8.16
C MET A 2 11.47 -51.14 -7.12
N ASN A 3 12.69 -51.46 -7.55
CA ASN A 3 13.90 -51.52 -6.71
C ASN A 3 14.15 -50.16 -6.00
N PRO A 4 14.41 -50.15 -4.67
CA PRO A 4 14.59 -48.93 -3.88
C PRO A 4 15.71 -48.01 -4.41
N ARG A 5 16.77 -48.55 -5.02
CA ARG A 5 17.83 -47.75 -5.64
C ARG A 5 17.35 -47.01 -6.90
N LYS A 6 16.43 -47.61 -7.67
CA LYS A 6 15.83 -46.99 -8.87
C LYS A 6 14.80 -45.92 -8.48
N LYS A 7 14.01 -46.15 -7.42
CA LYS A 7 13.08 -45.16 -6.84
C LYS A 7 13.79 -43.89 -6.40
N ARG A 8 14.92 -44.02 -5.71
CA ARG A 8 15.70 -42.87 -5.23
C ARG A 8 16.30 -42.03 -6.37
N LYS A 9 16.82 -42.69 -7.42
CA LYS A 9 17.30 -41.99 -8.62
C LYS A 9 16.16 -41.25 -9.34
N LEU A 10 15.01 -41.91 -9.53
CA LEU A 10 13.83 -41.30 -10.15
C LEU A 10 13.33 -40.08 -9.37
N MET A 11 13.31 -40.16 -8.04
CA MET A 11 12.91 -39.04 -7.18
C MET A 11 13.85 -37.84 -7.31
N PHE A 12 15.18 -38.07 -7.32
CA PHE A 12 16.14 -36.99 -7.55
C PHE A 12 16.02 -36.38 -8.95
N THR A 13 15.76 -37.19 -9.98
CA THR A 13 15.53 -36.69 -11.34
C THR A 13 14.28 -35.79 -11.41
N LEU A 14 13.19 -36.16 -10.73
CA LEU A 14 11.97 -35.35 -10.67
C LEU A 14 12.16 -34.03 -9.90
N ILE A 15 12.93 -34.06 -8.81
CA ILE A 15 13.27 -32.85 -8.05
C ILE A 15 14.12 -31.89 -8.90
N CYS A 16 15.16 -32.40 -9.57
CA CYS A 16 15.99 -31.57 -10.44
C CYS A 16 15.21 -31.01 -11.64
N LEU A 17 14.26 -31.77 -12.19
CA LEU A 17 13.41 -31.27 -13.27
C LEU A 17 12.47 -30.16 -12.77
N GLY A 18 11.89 -30.33 -11.58
CA GLY A 18 11.04 -29.33 -10.95
C GLY A 18 11.78 -28.02 -10.64
N THR A 19 13.03 -28.10 -10.16
CA THR A 19 13.82 -26.89 -9.87
C THR A 19 14.22 -26.13 -11.13
N VAL A 20 14.56 -26.83 -12.22
CA VAL A 20 14.87 -26.18 -13.51
C VAL A 20 13.65 -25.47 -14.09
N LEU A 21 12.47 -26.10 -14.05
CA LEU A 21 11.23 -25.48 -14.50
C LEU A 21 10.85 -24.27 -13.65
N PHE A 22 11.06 -24.35 -12.33
CA PHE A 22 10.80 -23.23 -11.42
C PHE A 22 11.72 -22.04 -11.69
N ILE A 23 13.02 -22.27 -11.93
CA ILE A 23 13.96 -21.20 -12.28
C ILE A 23 13.60 -20.56 -13.63
N ALA A 24 13.24 -21.36 -14.63
CA ALA A 24 12.80 -20.85 -15.93
C ALA A 24 11.53 -19.97 -15.81
N MET A 25 10.59 -20.35 -14.94
CA MET A 25 9.40 -19.56 -14.63
C MET A 25 9.73 -18.23 -13.96
N LEU A 26 10.68 -18.22 -13.01
CA LEU A 26 11.12 -16.97 -12.36
C LEU A 26 11.81 -16.01 -13.35
N VAL A 27 12.66 -16.54 -14.22
CA VAL A 27 13.36 -15.75 -15.24
C VAL A 27 12.37 -15.15 -16.23
N THR A 28 11.39 -15.93 -16.72
CA THR A 28 10.36 -15.42 -17.65
C THR A 28 9.47 -14.37 -17.01
N VAL A 29 9.06 -14.53 -15.74
CA VAL A 29 8.31 -13.49 -15.01
C VAL A 29 9.13 -12.21 -14.82
N PHE A 30 10.42 -12.33 -14.50
CA PHE A 30 11.31 -11.19 -14.34
C PHE A 30 11.53 -10.43 -15.66
N LEU A 31 11.78 -11.14 -16.76
CA LEU A 31 11.93 -10.55 -18.09
C LEU A 31 10.62 -9.89 -18.57
N ASN A 32 9.46 -10.52 -18.34
CA ASN A 32 8.16 -9.93 -18.66
C ASN A 32 7.89 -8.66 -17.84
N ARG A 33 8.28 -8.62 -16.57
CA ARG A 33 8.17 -7.41 -15.74
C ARG A 33 9.07 -6.29 -16.24
N GLN A 34 10.32 -6.59 -16.62
CA GLN A 34 11.21 -5.59 -17.23
C GLN A 34 10.68 -5.08 -18.57
N ALA A 35 10.19 -5.97 -19.44
CA ALA A 35 9.64 -5.60 -20.74
C ALA A 35 8.40 -4.71 -20.59
N ARG A 36 7.50 -5.03 -19.64
CA ARG A 36 6.35 -4.16 -19.31
C ARG A 36 6.78 -2.80 -18.76
N LYS A 37 7.85 -2.74 -17.96
CA LYS A 37 8.39 -1.47 -17.45
C LYS A 37 8.93 -0.59 -18.58
N LYS A 38 9.70 -1.18 -19.50
CA LYS A 38 10.22 -0.48 -20.69
C LYS A 38 9.13 -0.05 -21.68
N ALA A 39 8.11 -0.88 -21.90
CA ALA A 39 6.97 -0.53 -22.75
C ALA A 39 6.17 0.63 -22.15
N ARG A 40 5.99 0.66 -20.83
CA ARG A 40 5.31 1.76 -20.12
C ARG A 40 6.11 3.06 -20.15
N GLU A 41 7.45 3.00 -20.12
CA GLU A 41 8.32 4.16 -20.34
C GLU A 41 8.28 4.65 -21.81
N ALA A 42 8.21 3.74 -22.79
CA ALA A 42 8.12 4.09 -24.21
C ALA A 42 6.75 4.69 -24.61
N GLU A 43 5.65 4.20 -24.03
CA GLU A 43 4.29 4.73 -24.23
C GLU A 43 4.15 6.17 -23.68
N ILE A 44 4.81 6.47 -22.56
CA ILE A 44 4.85 7.83 -21.99
C ILE A 44 5.67 8.81 -22.85
N SER A 45 6.64 8.33 -23.62
CA SER A 45 7.47 9.18 -24.51
C SER A 45 6.89 9.41 -25.91
N GLN A 46 5.82 8.72 -26.32
CA GLN A 46 5.32 8.78 -27.72
C GLN A 46 3.98 9.53 -27.91
N THR A 47 3.35 10.07 -26.87
CA THR A 47 2.07 10.83 -27.02
C THR A 47 2.25 12.35 -27.18
N SER A 48 3.44 12.83 -27.55
CA SER A 48 3.68 14.24 -27.88
C SER A 48 3.95 14.41 -29.39
N SER A 49 2.90 14.34 -30.22
CA SER A 49 2.84 14.97 -31.55
C SER A 49 1.39 14.96 -32.09
N THR A 50 0.76 16.12 -31.91
CA THR A 50 -0.36 16.78 -32.60
C THR A 50 -0.98 16.15 -33.85
N ASP A 51 -2.32 16.14 -33.90
CA ASP A 51 -3.07 16.60 -35.08
C ASP A 51 -4.37 17.31 -34.66
N GLY A 52 -4.75 18.33 -35.43
CA GLY A 52 -5.55 19.47 -34.97
C GLY A 52 -7.07 19.32 -34.98
N SER A 53 -7.71 19.87 -33.94
CA SER A 53 -9.01 20.52 -34.05
C SER A 53 -9.13 21.62 -33.00
N SER A 54 -9.56 22.77 -33.44
CA SER A 54 -9.60 24.05 -32.74
C SER A 54 -10.61 24.04 -31.58
N GLU A 55 -10.12 23.95 -30.34
CA GLU A 55 -10.79 24.55 -29.19
C GLU A 55 -9.74 25.17 -28.28
N SER A 56 -10.05 26.37 -27.78
CA SER A 56 -9.23 27.21 -26.93
C SER A 56 -8.85 26.50 -25.63
N TYR A 57 -7.73 25.78 -25.62
CA TYR A 57 -7.13 25.28 -24.38
C TYR A 57 -6.39 26.43 -23.69
N SER A 58 -7.06 26.94 -22.64
CA SER A 58 -6.43 27.66 -21.54
C SER A 58 -5.06 27.06 -21.25
N SER A 59 -4.01 27.89 -21.32
CA SER A 59 -2.64 27.51 -20.97
C SER A 59 -2.58 27.09 -19.51
N GLN A 60 -2.87 25.82 -19.22
CA GLN A 60 -2.51 25.21 -17.96
C GLN A 60 -0.99 25.13 -17.93
N SER A 61 -0.39 25.98 -17.09
CA SER A 61 1.01 25.89 -16.73
C SER A 61 1.30 24.47 -16.24
N TYR A 62 2.08 23.72 -17.02
CA TYR A 62 2.61 22.43 -16.60
C TYR A 62 3.59 22.66 -15.46
N ARG A 63 3.08 22.64 -14.22
CA ARG A 63 3.94 22.57 -13.03
C ARG A 63 4.27 21.12 -12.73
N GLU A 64 5.50 20.86 -12.34
CA GLU A 64 5.88 19.54 -11.86
C GLU A 64 5.07 19.19 -10.60
N PRO A 65 4.53 17.95 -10.49
CA PRO A 65 3.84 17.54 -9.27
C PRO A 65 4.78 17.57 -8.07
N THR A 66 4.29 18.10 -6.96
CA THR A 66 4.99 18.08 -5.67
C THR A 66 5.20 16.64 -5.18
N PRO A 67 6.15 16.38 -4.27
CA PRO A 67 6.32 15.07 -3.65
C PRO A 67 5.02 14.55 -3.00
N ASN A 68 4.25 15.42 -2.35
CA ASN A 68 2.96 15.07 -1.76
C ASN A 68 1.95 14.61 -2.81
N GLU A 69 1.87 15.28 -3.96
CA GLU A 69 0.99 14.88 -5.07
C GLU A 69 1.42 13.54 -5.66
N LYS A 70 2.73 13.34 -5.89
CA LYS A 70 3.27 12.05 -6.39
C LYS A 70 2.96 10.90 -5.42
N ASN A 71 3.24 11.09 -4.13
CA ASN A 71 3.02 10.07 -3.10
C ASN A 71 1.52 9.76 -2.89
N TYR A 72 0.66 10.78 -2.93
CA TYR A 72 -0.79 10.60 -2.91
C TYR A 72 -1.27 9.75 -4.09
N GLN A 73 -0.81 10.05 -5.32
CA GLN A 73 -1.18 9.26 -6.50
C GLN A 73 -0.67 7.82 -6.39
N HIS A 74 0.53 7.60 -5.86
CA HIS A 74 1.04 6.25 -5.60
C HIS A 74 0.20 5.48 -4.58
N ALA A 75 -0.19 6.13 -3.48
CA ALA A 75 -1.08 5.53 -2.48
C ALA A 75 -2.46 5.22 -3.07
N ARG A 76 -3.06 6.17 -3.77
CA ARG A 76 -4.38 5.98 -4.40
C ARG A 76 -4.38 4.88 -5.45
N ALA A 77 -3.26 4.68 -6.15
CA ALA A 77 -3.12 3.62 -7.16
C ALA A 77 -3.05 2.19 -6.56
N THR A 78 -2.92 2.02 -5.24
CA THR A 78 -2.98 0.70 -4.60
C THR A 78 -4.40 0.27 -4.25
N LEU A 79 -5.37 1.19 -4.33
CA LEU A 79 -6.79 0.92 -4.12
C LEU A 79 -7.36 0.13 -5.31
N GLU A 80 -8.29 -0.76 -5.01
CA GLU A 80 -8.98 -1.61 -5.99
C GLU A 80 -9.97 -0.81 -6.84
N ARG A 81 -10.67 0.14 -6.21
CA ARG A 81 -11.74 0.96 -6.81
C ARG A 81 -11.67 2.43 -6.36
N PRO A 82 -10.61 3.17 -6.72
CA PRO A 82 -10.37 4.53 -6.23
C PRO A 82 -11.44 5.56 -6.65
N GLU A 83 -12.27 5.23 -7.63
CA GLU A 83 -13.43 6.03 -8.07
C GLU A 83 -14.72 5.72 -7.29
N SER A 84 -14.75 4.64 -6.52
CA SER A 84 -15.96 4.14 -5.86
C SER A 84 -16.04 4.61 -4.40
N VAL A 85 -16.72 5.75 -4.18
CA VAL A 85 -16.94 6.31 -2.83
C VAL A 85 -17.94 5.50 -1.99
N VAL A 86 -17.85 5.68 -0.66
CA VAL A 86 -18.75 5.08 0.33
C VAL A 86 -19.62 6.13 1.02
N THR A 87 -20.64 5.68 1.76
CA THR A 87 -21.49 6.56 2.58
C THR A 87 -20.71 7.17 3.76
N GLU A 88 -21.18 8.30 4.28
CA GLU A 88 -20.58 8.94 5.46
C GLU A 88 -20.58 8.03 6.70
N GLU A 89 -21.61 7.21 6.89
CA GLU A 89 -21.64 6.19 7.95
C GLU A 89 -20.43 5.24 7.85
N LYS A 90 -20.13 4.74 6.64
CA LYS A 90 -18.98 3.85 6.41
C LYS A 90 -17.65 4.57 6.61
N LYS A 91 -17.55 5.85 6.22
CA LYS A 91 -16.36 6.67 6.52
C LYS A 91 -16.15 6.82 8.02
N ASN A 92 -17.22 7.10 8.78
CA ASN A 92 -17.16 7.27 10.22
C ASN A 92 -16.68 6.02 10.96
N LYS A 93 -17.11 4.82 10.53
CA LYS A 93 -16.61 3.55 11.08
C LYS A 93 -15.09 3.40 10.94
N VAL A 94 -14.55 3.72 9.76
CA VAL A 94 -13.10 3.67 9.51
C VAL A 94 -12.37 4.73 10.34
N ALA A 95 -12.90 5.96 10.38
CA ALA A 95 -12.32 7.05 11.16
C ALA A 95 -12.28 6.71 12.67
N GLU A 96 -13.35 6.13 13.21
CA GLU A 96 -13.41 5.66 14.59
C GLU A 96 -12.37 4.56 14.86
N ALA A 97 -12.23 3.58 13.97
CA ALA A 97 -11.23 2.53 14.12
C ALA A 97 -9.80 3.08 14.08
N LEU A 98 -9.51 4.02 13.16
CA LEU A 98 -8.21 4.71 13.08
C LEU A 98 -7.94 5.52 14.34
N LYS A 99 -8.94 6.22 14.88
CA LYS A 99 -8.84 6.96 16.13
C LYS A 99 -8.50 6.04 17.30
N ILE A 100 -9.21 4.93 17.47
CA ILE A 100 -8.93 3.94 18.53
C ILE A 100 -7.49 3.42 18.41
N ALA A 101 -7.04 3.08 17.20
CA ALA A 101 -5.68 2.61 16.96
C ALA A 101 -4.62 3.66 17.33
N VAL A 102 -4.83 4.93 16.94
CA VAL A 102 -3.91 6.03 17.27
C VAL A 102 -3.89 6.32 18.76
N GLU A 103 -5.04 6.34 19.41
CA GLU A 103 -5.14 6.58 20.86
C GLU A 103 -4.45 5.47 21.66
N ASP A 104 -4.58 4.21 21.24
CA ASP A 104 -3.84 3.09 21.84
C ASP A 104 -2.33 3.25 21.68
N ILE A 105 -1.86 3.53 20.45
CA ILE A 105 -0.44 3.77 20.16
C ILE A 105 0.13 4.91 21.02
N LYS A 106 -0.61 6.01 21.18
CA LYS A 106 -0.16 7.18 21.96
C LYS A 106 -0.06 6.88 23.46
N LYS A 107 -0.77 5.88 23.99
CA LYS A 107 -0.63 5.42 25.39
C LYS A 107 0.66 4.64 25.62
N HIS A 108 1.31 4.16 24.55
CA HIS A 108 2.51 3.34 24.60
C HIS A 108 3.69 4.06 23.91
N PRO A 109 4.35 5.03 24.58
CA PRO A 109 5.43 5.79 23.96
C PRO A 109 6.65 4.91 23.57
N ASP A 110 6.86 3.79 24.27
CA ASP A 110 7.82 2.77 23.86
C ASP A 110 7.23 1.91 22.72
N THR A 111 7.56 2.29 21.49
CA THR A 111 7.03 1.65 20.28
C THR A 111 7.39 0.18 20.15
N ALA A 112 8.45 -0.30 20.80
CA ALA A 112 8.95 -1.67 20.65
C ALA A 112 7.96 -2.74 21.16
N ASN A 113 7.05 -2.36 22.06
CA ASN A 113 6.11 -3.27 22.70
C ASN A 113 4.68 -3.18 22.14
N ILE A 114 4.45 -2.37 21.11
CA ILE A 114 3.13 -2.22 20.49
C ILE A 114 2.88 -3.42 19.56
N SER A 115 1.72 -4.05 19.72
CA SER A 115 1.25 -5.12 18.85
C SER A 115 -0.20 -4.90 18.45
N GLY A 116 -0.58 -5.42 17.28
CA GLY A 116 -1.95 -5.34 16.80
C GLY A 116 -2.83 -6.37 17.50
N ASN A 117 -3.99 -5.95 17.99
CA ASN A 117 -4.97 -6.80 18.65
C ASN A 117 -6.40 -6.31 18.36
N MET A 118 -7.40 -7.01 18.91
CA MET A 118 -8.81 -6.70 18.63
C MET A 118 -9.24 -5.37 19.24
N ASP A 119 -8.71 -5.03 20.41
CA ASP A 119 -9.07 -3.83 21.18
C ASP A 119 -8.59 -2.56 20.49
N ASN A 120 -7.35 -2.58 19.99
CA ASN A 120 -6.77 -1.46 19.24
C ASN A 120 -7.08 -1.47 17.74
N ARG A 121 -7.98 -2.37 17.31
CA ARG A 121 -8.43 -2.52 15.91
C ARG A 121 -7.35 -2.94 14.93
N LEU A 122 -6.17 -3.37 15.36
CA LEU A 122 -5.04 -3.70 14.49
C LEU A 122 -4.77 -5.20 14.40
N ALA A 123 -5.68 -6.08 14.85
CA ALA A 123 -5.46 -7.54 14.84
C ALA A 123 -5.15 -8.11 13.45
N SER A 124 -5.66 -7.47 12.39
CA SER A 124 -5.42 -7.87 10.99
C SER A 124 -4.20 -7.20 10.36
N THR A 125 -3.54 -6.28 11.07
CA THR A 125 -2.34 -5.59 10.61
C THR A 125 -1.09 -6.38 11.01
N SER A 126 -0.16 -6.60 10.09
CA SER A 126 1.10 -7.29 10.38
C SER A 126 1.94 -6.53 11.41
N SER A 127 2.64 -7.24 12.32
CA SER A 127 3.45 -6.61 13.36
C SER A 127 4.47 -5.58 12.84
N PRO A 128 5.19 -5.82 11.73
CA PRO A 128 6.08 -4.80 11.16
C PRO A 128 5.35 -3.51 10.74
N MET A 129 4.12 -3.64 10.25
CA MET A 129 3.32 -2.48 9.85
C MET A 129 2.69 -1.77 11.05
N VAL A 130 2.27 -2.50 12.09
CA VAL A 130 1.87 -1.89 13.38
C VAL A 130 3.02 -1.06 13.95
N LEU A 131 4.24 -1.63 13.98
CA LEU A 131 5.43 -0.90 14.43
C LEU A 131 5.73 0.32 13.55
N THR A 132 5.59 0.20 12.23
CA THR A 132 5.81 1.32 11.31
C THR A 132 4.82 2.45 11.55
N PHE A 133 3.54 2.12 11.72
CA PHE A 133 2.49 3.09 12.03
C PHE A 133 2.72 3.74 13.39
N ALA A 134 3.11 2.97 14.39
CA ALA A 134 3.47 3.48 15.71
C ALA A 134 4.69 4.41 15.68
N MET A 135 5.74 4.08 14.93
CA MET A 135 6.90 4.95 14.73
C MET A 135 6.51 6.26 14.05
N ALA A 136 5.60 6.24 13.06
CA ALA A 136 5.11 7.45 12.41
C ALA A 136 4.47 8.42 13.42
N ILE A 137 3.71 7.89 14.37
CA ILE A 137 2.99 8.65 15.39
C ILE A 137 3.94 9.09 16.52
N ASN A 138 4.56 8.14 17.21
CA ASN A 138 5.27 8.39 18.47
C ASN A 138 6.68 8.94 18.28
N LEU A 139 7.38 8.57 17.21
CA LEU A 139 8.77 8.97 17.00
C LEU A 139 8.90 10.06 15.94
N ALA A 140 8.23 9.87 14.80
CA ALA A 140 8.28 10.83 13.71
C ALA A 140 7.32 12.00 13.91
N GLY A 141 6.33 11.90 14.81
CA GLY A 141 5.46 13.01 15.21
C GLY A 141 4.41 13.39 14.18
N TYR A 142 3.97 12.44 13.35
CA TYR A 142 2.85 12.65 12.43
C TYR A 142 1.51 12.53 13.16
N ASN A 143 0.52 13.29 12.70
CA ASN A 143 -0.87 13.18 13.14
C ASN A 143 -1.76 12.82 11.95
N ILE A 144 -2.83 12.07 12.21
CA ILE A 144 -3.87 11.83 11.19
C ILE A 144 -4.56 13.16 10.88
N ASP A 145 -4.73 13.45 9.59
CA ASP A 145 -5.62 14.48 9.07
C ASP A 145 -6.94 13.79 8.67
N GLU A 146 -7.88 13.76 9.62
CA GLU A 146 -9.18 13.11 9.44
C GLU A 146 -9.95 13.72 8.26
N SER A 147 -9.80 15.03 8.04
CA SER A 147 -10.49 15.76 6.96
C SER A 147 -10.03 15.35 5.56
N LYS A 148 -8.84 14.74 5.45
CA LYS A 148 -8.26 14.27 4.19
C LYS A 148 -8.22 12.75 4.08
N THR A 149 -8.69 12.03 5.09
CA THR A 149 -8.73 10.57 5.04
C THR A 149 -9.90 10.12 4.16
N GLU A 150 -9.61 9.28 3.19
CA GLU A 150 -10.59 8.83 2.19
C GLU A 150 -10.90 7.35 2.36
N VAL A 151 -12.15 6.97 2.05
CA VAL A 151 -12.63 5.59 2.15
C VAL A 151 -13.38 5.21 0.88
N PHE A 152 -13.10 4.00 0.40
CA PHE A 152 -13.54 3.47 -0.88
C PHE A 152 -14.11 2.07 -0.72
N LYS A 153 -14.92 1.65 -1.69
CA LYS A 153 -15.35 0.25 -1.80
C LYS A 153 -14.16 -0.62 -2.19
N SER A 154 -14.06 -1.83 -1.64
CA SER A 154 -13.25 -2.89 -2.24
C SER A 154 -14.09 -3.71 -3.24
N TYR A 155 -13.52 -4.76 -3.80
CA TYR A 155 -14.28 -5.79 -4.53
C TYR A 155 -15.10 -6.71 -3.61
N SER A 156 -14.84 -6.71 -2.30
CA SER A 156 -15.60 -7.44 -1.28
C SER A 156 -16.58 -6.51 -0.55
N ASP A 157 -17.81 -6.96 -0.35
CA ASP A 157 -18.87 -6.14 0.24
C ASP A 157 -18.61 -5.80 1.73
N ASP A 158 -17.92 -6.70 2.44
CA ASP A 158 -17.57 -6.55 3.87
C ASP A 158 -16.20 -5.90 4.08
N VAL A 159 -15.55 -5.44 3.02
CA VAL A 159 -14.24 -4.78 3.11
C VAL A 159 -14.29 -3.41 2.47
N LEU A 160 -13.89 -2.42 3.25
CA LEU A 160 -13.63 -1.06 2.79
C LEU A 160 -12.12 -0.89 2.63
N GLN A 161 -11.71 0.00 1.72
CA GLN A 161 -10.32 0.41 1.62
C GLN A 161 -10.19 1.86 2.04
N PHE A 162 -9.11 2.20 2.74
CA PHE A 162 -8.88 3.54 3.23
C PHE A 162 -7.52 4.06 2.78
N LEU A 163 -7.45 5.37 2.57
CA LEU A 163 -6.22 6.14 2.42
C LEU A 163 -6.19 7.17 3.55
N CYS A 164 -5.40 6.87 4.58
CA CYS A 164 -5.19 7.70 5.75
C CYS A 164 -4.06 8.69 5.47
N VAL A 165 -4.37 9.97 5.54
CA VAL A 165 -3.39 11.05 5.35
C VAL A 165 -2.82 11.42 6.71
N MET A 166 -1.51 11.30 6.85
CA MET A 166 -0.78 11.72 8.04
C MET A 166 0.08 12.94 7.71
N THR A 167 -0.02 13.98 8.53
CA THR A 167 0.66 15.27 8.33
C THR A 167 1.60 15.60 9.47
N LYS A 168 2.64 16.37 9.15
CA LYS A 168 3.58 16.97 10.09
C LYS A 168 4.02 18.31 9.54
N GLU A 169 4.03 19.34 10.39
CA GLU A 169 4.40 20.69 9.99
C GLU A 169 5.80 20.71 9.34
N GLY A 170 5.89 21.38 8.19
CA GLY A 170 7.13 21.52 7.42
C GLY A 170 7.70 20.21 6.84
N LYS A 171 6.93 19.11 6.83
CA LYS A 171 7.34 17.82 6.26
C LYS A 171 6.34 17.33 5.21
N GLU A 172 6.81 16.46 4.32
CA GLU A 172 5.94 15.74 3.38
C GLU A 172 4.94 14.86 4.14
N ASN A 173 3.75 14.70 3.59
CA ASN A 173 2.73 13.83 4.16
C ASN A 173 3.12 12.36 4.00
N SER A 174 2.64 11.52 4.92
CA SER A 174 2.64 10.07 4.76
C SER A 174 1.23 9.57 4.49
N TYR A 175 1.09 8.68 3.53
CA TYR A 175 -0.20 8.14 3.08
C TYR A 175 -0.26 6.65 3.40
N PHE A 176 -0.94 6.29 4.48
CA PHE A 176 -1.15 4.90 4.86
C PHE A 176 -2.39 4.35 4.15
N VAL A 177 -2.24 3.21 3.49
CA VAL A 177 -3.32 2.54 2.78
C VAL A 177 -3.59 1.19 3.40
N GLY A 178 -4.86 0.84 3.53
CA GLY A 178 -5.25 -0.42 4.13
C GLY A 178 -6.69 -0.80 3.89
N ASN A 179 -7.05 -1.94 4.46
CA ASN A 179 -8.42 -2.47 4.45
C ASN A 179 -9.05 -2.29 5.83
N TYR A 180 -10.35 -2.08 5.85
CA TYR A 180 -11.18 -2.15 7.05
C TYR A 180 -12.25 -3.22 6.83
N ASN A 181 -12.30 -4.21 7.71
CA ASN A 181 -13.34 -5.23 7.67
C ASN A 181 -14.58 -4.71 8.42
N ASP A 182 -15.67 -4.46 7.69
CA ASP A 182 -16.90 -3.87 8.22
C ASP A 182 -17.64 -4.81 9.19
N TYR A 183 -17.37 -6.12 9.09
CA TYR A 183 -17.92 -7.12 10.00
C TYR A 183 -17.15 -7.21 11.32
N THR A 184 -15.82 -7.23 11.30
CA THR A 184 -14.99 -7.38 12.51
C THR A 184 -14.54 -6.05 13.13
N GLY A 185 -14.69 -4.95 12.39
CA GLY A 185 -14.21 -3.63 12.80
C GLY A 185 -12.69 -3.51 12.84
N GLN A 186 -11.95 -4.39 12.17
CA GLN A 186 -10.49 -4.44 12.22
C GLN A 186 -9.85 -3.76 11.00
N LEU A 187 -8.77 -3.04 11.26
CA LEU A 187 -7.88 -2.43 10.29
C LEU A 187 -6.76 -3.42 9.92
N GLN A 188 -6.51 -3.50 8.62
CA GLN A 188 -5.32 -4.08 8.02
C GLN A 188 -4.58 -2.96 7.28
N ILE A 189 -3.60 -2.35 7.94
CA ILE A 189 -2.69 -1.42 7.28
C ILE A 189 -1.77 -2.25 6.37
N ALA A 190 -1.76 -1.93 5.08
CA ALA A 190 -1.09 -2.74 4.05
C ALA A 190 0.19 -2.08 3.52
N SER A 191 0.18 -0.77 3.32
CA SER A 191 1.33 -0.01 2.84
C SER A 191 1.32 1.43 3.33
N TYR A 192 2.44 2.12 3.15
CA TYR A 192 2.50 3.57 3.25
C TYR A 192 3.35 4.15 2.11
N HIS A 193 3.08 5.41 1.76
CA HIS A 193 3.78 6.13 0.71
C HIS A 193 4.13 7.53 1.21
N GLY A 194 5.36 7.98 0.93
CA GLY A 194 5.82 9.29 1.38
C GLY A 194 6.03 9.40 2.90
N GLY A 195 6.45 10.59 3.31
CA GLY A 195 6.80 10.88 4.69
C GLY A 195 8.15 10.28 5.11
N ASN A 196 8.82 10.98 6.01
CA ASN A 196 10.03 10.46 6.65
C ASN A 196 9.68 9.82 8.00
N ILE A 197 9.35 8.53 7.99
CA ILE A 197 9.04 7.72 9.18
C ILE A 197 10.31 7.14 9.81
N ARG A 198 11.41 7.08 9.05
CA ARG A 198 12.70 6.61 9.57
C ARG A 198 13.26 7.65 10.51
N VAL A 199 13.35 7.30 11.79
CA VAL A 199 14.22 8.01 12.73
C VAL A 199 15.65 7.67 12.32
N ARG A 200 16.34 8.58 11.62
CA ARG A 200 17.80 8.53 11.61
C ARG A 200 18.22 8.90 13.03
N GLY A 201 19.00 8.02 13.67
CA GLY A 201 19.76 8.42 14.85
C GLY A 201 20.78 9.43 14.34
N ASP A 202 20.51 10.71 14.60
CA ASP A 202 21.48 11.78 14.47
C ASP A 202 22.46 11.70 15.65
#